data_AF-A0A2K5AQS4-F1
#
_entry.id   AF-A0A2K5AQS4-F1
#
_cell.length_a   1.000
_cell.length_b   1.000
_cell.length_c   1.000
_cell.angle_alpha   90.00
_cell.angle_beta   90.00
_cell.angle_gamma   90.00
#
_symmetry.space_group_name_H-M   'P 1'
#
loop_
_entity.id
_entity.type
_entity.pdbx_description
1 polymer ?
#
loop_
_entity_poly.entity_id
_entity_poly.type
_entity_poly.pdbx_seq_one_letter_code
_entity_poly.pdbx_strand_id
1 'polypeptide(L)'
;MDKGMDTNYKKSAYNSNNIIKIATILQKSLNNGKCSSTEMREVSRYIMQYTRANLEDCIKGLDEIIRNSKDDRLGDVQSTLQRILHDVKGIARAYEHVIAENGSVDKAILAALINIDNEMTSNLKLLNNHIASIKGTEINENEIKELSFLAGEIELNIKERGELIKKLELKGQL
;
A
#
# COMPACT_ATOMS: atom_id res chain seq x y z
N MET A 1 40.96 -9.60 5.46
CA MET A 1 39.80 -10.50 5.40
C MET A 1 38.55 -9.64 5.44
N ASP A 2 38.12 -9.17 4.27
CA ASP A 2 36.94 -8.31 4.14
C ASP A 2 35.75 -9.23 3.92
N LYS A 3 35.00 -9.50 4.99
CA LYS A 3 33.86 -10.42 4.98
C LYS A 3 32.75 -9.78 4.19
N GLY A 4 32.29 -10.48 3.15
CA GLY A 4 31.18 -10.07 2.29
C GLY A 4 30.01 -9.55 3.10
N MET A 5 29.82 -8.23 3.06
CA MET A 5 28.59 -7.60 3.50
C MET A 5 27.49 -8.12 2.59
N ASP A 6 26.73 -9.06 3.13
CA ASP A 6 25.66 -9.80 2.49
C ASP A 6 24.76 -8.84 1.70
N THR A 7 24.54 -9.10 0.41
CA THR A 7 23.69 -8.28 -0.46
C THR A 7 22.29 -8.08 0.11
N ASN A 8 21.83 -9.03 0.92
CA ASN A 8 20.59 -8.94 1.69
C ASN A 8 20.62 -7.88 2.80
N TYR A 9 21.77 -7.69 3.47
CA TYR A 9 21.95 -6.65 4.48
C TYR A 9 21.91 -5.25 3.87
N LYS A 10 22.56 -5.05 2.71
CA LYS A 10 22.51 -3.76 2.00
C LYS A 10 21.10 -3.40 1.52
N LYS A 11 20.34 -4.38 1.03
CA LYS A 11 18.93 -4.20 0.60
C LYS A 11 18.01 -3.91 1.78
N SER A 12 18.22 -4.60 2.91
CA SER A 12 17.49 -4.38 4.16
C SER A 12 17.76 -2.97 4.73
N ALA A 13 19.03 -2.56 4.83
CA ALA A 13 19.41 -1.24 5.35
C ALA A 13 18.90 -0.09 4.45
N TYR A 14 18.94 -0.26 3.13
CA TYR A 14 18.39 0.72 2.17
C TYR A 14 16.87 0.90 2.35
N ASN A 15 16.14 -0.19 2.55
CA ASN A 15 14.69 -0.14 2.82
C ASN A 15 14.39 0.51 4.18
N SER A 16 15.13 0.16 5.23
CA SER A 16 14.98 0.78 6.56
C SER A 16 15.25 2.28 6.54
N ASN A 17 16.28 2.73 5.82
CA ASN A 17 16.59 4.16 5.68
C ASN A 17 15.48 4.93 4.94
N ASN A 18 14.87 4.33 3.92
CA ASN A 18 13.74 4.94 3.22
C ASN A 18 12.50 5.03 4.12
N ILE A 19 12.18 4.00 4.91
CA ILE A 19 11.07 4.04 5.87
C ILE A 19 11.24 5.19 6.87
N ILE A 20 12.42 5.29 7.50
CA ILE A 20 12.71 6.33 8.49
C ILE A 20 12.60 7.72 7.84
N LYS A 21 13.13 7.88 6.62
CA LYS A 21 13.02 9.14 5.87
C LYS A 21 11.57 9.53 5.61
N ILE A 22 10.75 8.61 5.08
CA ILE A 22 9.33 8.86 4.80
C ILE A 22 8.55 9.19 6.08
N ALA A 23 8.76 8.42 7.15
CA ALA A 23 8.14 8.68 8.44
C ALA A 23 8.51 10.08 8.98
N THR A 24 9.78 10.47 8.83
CA THR A 24 10.27 11.79 9.24
C THR A 24 9.60 12.92 8.44
N ILE A 25 9.47 12.76 7.12
CA ILE A 25 8.78 13.73 6.25
C ILE A 25 7.32 13.89 6.70
N LEU A 26 6.60 12.79 6.89
CA LEU A 26 5.20 12.80 7.30
C LEU A 26 5.02 13.44 8.68
N GLN A 27 5.84 13.07 9.65
CA GLN A 27 5.78 13.60 11.01
C GLN A 27 6.08 15.11 11.06
N LYS A 28 7.13 15.56 10.36
CA LYS A 28 7.45 16.99 10.22
C LYS A 28 6.29 17.75 9.57
N SER A 29 5.68 17.18 8.54
CA SER A 29 4.56 17.78 7.81
C SER A 29 3.31 17.93 8.69
N LEU A 30 2.98 16.90 9.47
CA LEU A 30 1.87 16.95 10.45
C LEU A 30 2.13 17.98 11.56
N ASN A 31 3.35 18.04 12.09
CA ASN A 31 3.70 18.94 13.18
C ASN A 31 3.74 20.40 12.71
N ASN A 32 4.44 20.68 11.62
CA ASN A 32 4.77 22.05 11.20
C ASN A 32 3.82 22.58 10.12
N GLY A 33 3.00 21.74 9.49
CA GLY A 33 2.08 22.15 8.42
C GLY A 33 2.78 22.61 7.14
N LYS A 34 4.05 22.24 6.98
CA LYS A 34 4.92 22.67 5.88
C LYS A 34 5.71 21.48 5.34
N CYS A 35 5.73 21.35 4.02
CA CYS A 35 6.50 20.35 3.30
C CYS A 35 6.79 20.83 1.88
N SER A 36 7.89 20.37 1.28
CA SER A 36 8.15 20.61 -0.14
C SER A 36 7.41 19.61 -1.01
N SER A 37 7.03 20.02 -2.23
CA SER A 37 6.43 19.13 -3.23
C SER A 37 7.35 17.96 -3.58
N THR A 38 8.67 18.17 -3.56
CA THR A 38 9.67 17.11 -3.74
C THR A 38 9.61 16.08 -2.62
N GLU A 39 9.58 16.49 -1.35
CA GLU A 39 9.47 15.56 -0.20
C GLU A 39 8.18 14.73 -0.27
N MET A 40 7.01 15.33 -0.53
CA MET A 40 5.77 14.56 -0.64
C MET A 40 5.71 13.69 -1.89
N ARG A 41 6.36 14.07 -3.00
CA ARG A 41 6.51 13.20 -4.16
C ARG A 41 7.32 11.95 -3.82
N GLU A 42 8.36 12.08 -2.99
CA GLU A 42 9.11 10.92 -2.50
C GLU A 42 8.22 10.01 -1.63
N VAL A 43 7.41 10.57 -0.73
CA VAL A 43 6.40 9.83 0.04
C VAL A 43 5.44 9.08 -0.89
N SER A 44 4.86 9.78 -1.85
CA SER A 44 3.89 9.24 -2.80
C SER A 44 4.47 8.07 -3.61
N ARG A 45 5.70 8.23 -4.11
CA ARG A 45 6.42 7.17 -4.82
C ARG A 45 6.71 5.97 -3.94
N TYR A 46 7.16 6.20 -2.70
CA TYR A 46 7.48 5.13 -1.77
C TYR A 46 6.24 4.30 -1.43
N ILE A 47 5.15 4.95 -1.00
CA ILE A 47 3.90 4.27 -0.65
C ILE A 47 3.35 3.49 -1.86
N MET A 48 3.30 4.12 -3.04
CA MET A 48 2.85 3.43 -4.27
C MET A 48 3.70 2.19 -4.57
N GLN A 49 5.04 2.30 -4.52
CA GLN A 49 5.92 1.16 -4.79
C GLN A 49 5.75 0.04 -3.77
N TYR A 50 5.63 0.40 -2.48
CA TYR A 50 5.44 -0.55 -1.40
C TYR A 50 4.10 -1.30 -1.54
N THR A 51 2.99 -0.58 -1.70
CA THR A 51 1.65 -1.16 -1.88
C THR A 51 1.60 -2.05 -3.11
N ARG A 52 2.16 -1.58 -4.23
CA ARG A 52 2.23 -2.34 -5.48
C ARG A 52 3.01 -3.64 -5.32
N ALA A 53 4.20 -3.59 -4.73
CA ALA A 53 5.03 -4.78 -4.55
C ALA A 53 4.32 -5.83 -3.67
N ASN A 54 3.71 -5.40 -2.56
CA ASN A 54 2.96 -6.30 -1.68
C ASN A 54 1.74 -6.92 -2.39
N LEU A 55 1.00 -6.16 -3.20
CA LEU A 55 -0.10 -6.69 -4.00
C LEU A 55 0.37 -7.69 -5.06
N GLU A 56 1.47 -7.39 -5.77
CA GLU A 56 2.07 -8.30 -6.74
C GLU A 56 2.52 -9.61 -6.08
N ASP A 57 3.03 -9.55 -4.85
CA ASP A 57 3.42 -10.74 -4.07
C ASP A 57 2.20 -11.54 -3.60
N CYS A 58 1.14 -10.87 -3.11
CA CYS A 58 -0.15 -11.51 -2.79
C CYS A 58 -0.71 -12.25 -4.02
N ILE A 59 -0.78 -11.58 -5.17
CA ILE A 59 -1.33 -12.16 -6.41
C ILE A 59 -0.53 -13.41 -6.81
N LYS A 60 0.81 -13.34 -6.82
CA LYS A 60 1.64 -14.51 -7.16
C LYS A 60 1.44 -15.67 -6.18
N GLY A 61 1.35 -15.40 -4.89
CA GLY A 61 1.08 -16.43 -3.89
C GLY A 61 -0.31 -17.03 -4.07
N LEU A 62 -1.31 -16.22 -4.39
CA LEU A 62 -2.65 -16.69 -4.69
C LEU A 62 -2.71 -17.53 -5.98
N ASP A 63 -1.96 -17.16 -7.02
CA ASP A 63 -1.84 -17.94 -8.26
C ASP A 63 -1.31 -19.36 -7.99
N GLU A 64 -0.36 -19.48 -7.05
CA GLU A 64 0.14 -20.77 -6.61
C GLU A 64 -0.91 -21.60 -5.88
N ILE A 65 -1.73 -20.97 -5.03
CA ILE A 65 -2.85 -21.64 -4.35
C ILE A 65 -3.89 -22.10 -5.38
N ILE A 66 -4.28 -21.22 -6.31
CA ILE A 66 -5.27 -21.51 -7.37
C ILE A 66 -4.82 -22.70 -8.22
N ARG A 67 -3.55 -22.76 -8.64
CA ARG A 67 -3.05 -23.89 -9.43
C ARG A 67 -3.15 -25.24 -8.72
N ASN A 68 -3.19 -25.24 -7.39
CA ASN A 68 -3.29 -26.45 -6.56
C ASN A 68 -4.71 -26.67 -6.01
N SER A 69 -5.66 -25.78 -6.30
CA SER A 69 -7.05 -25.83 -5.83
C SER A 69 -8.01 -26.01 -7.01
N LYS A 70 -9.22 -26.52 -6.72
CA LYS A 70 -10.34 -26.57 -7.67
C LYS A 70 -11.45 -25.58 -7.31
N ASP A 71 -11.18 -24.68 -6.36
CA ASP A 71 -12.19 -23.74 -5.86
C ASP A 71 -12.19 -22.44 -6.68
N ASP A 72 -13.21 -22.29 -7.51
CA ASP A 72 -13.36 -21.14 -8.42
C ASP A 72 -13.47 -19.79 -7.70
N ARG A 73 -13.87 -19.77 -6.41
CA ARG A 73 -13.98 -18.54 -5.61
C ARG A 73 -12.63 -17.86 -5.42
N LEU A 74 -11.54 -18.60 -5.51
CA LEU A 74 -10.19 -18.02 -5.48
C LEU A 74 -9.92 -17.14 -6.71
N GLY A 75 -10.54 -17.45 -7.84
CA GLY A 75 -10.48 -16.61 -9.04
C GLY A 75 -11.13 -15.24 -8.83
N ASP A 76 -12.18 -15.16 -8.01
CA ASP A 76 -12.83 -13.89 -7.67
C ASP A 76 -11.93 -13.02 -6.77
N VAL A 77 -11.27 -13.64 -5.79
CA VAL A 77 -10.26 -12.98 -4.94
C VAL A 77 -9.12 -12.45 -5.80
N GLN A 78 -8.58 -13.28 -6.70
CA GLN A 78 -7.49 -12.90 -7.60
C GLN A 78 -7.89 -11.73 -8.50
N SER A 79 -9.08 -11.79 -9.10
CA SER A 79 -9.63 -10.73 -9.95
C SER A 79 -9.77 -9.41 -9.18
N THR A 80 -10.19 -9.48 -7.92
CA THR A 80 -10.27 -8.32 -7.03
C THR A 80 -8.89 -7.73 -6.76
N LEU A 81 -7.89 -8.55 -6.41
CA LEU A 81 -6.52 -8.07 -6.20
C LEU A 81 -5.90 -7.46 -7.47
N GLN A 82 -6.18 -8.03 -8.65
CA GLN A 82 -5.72 -7.47 -9.93
C GLN A 82 -6.37 -6.11 -10.23
N ARG A 83 -7.66 -5.95 -9.94
CA ARG A 83 -8.36 -4.66 -10.05
C ARG A 83 -7.76 -3.62 -9.09
N ILE A 84 -7.54 -4.00 -7.83
CA ILE A 84 -6.87 -3.14 -6.83
C ILE A 84 -5.48 -2.72 -7.33
N LEU A 85 -4.68 -3.65 -7.85
CA LEU A 85 -3.35 -3.36 -8.39
C LEU A 85 -3.39 -2.36 -9.55
N HIS A 86 -4.42 -2.43 -10.40
CA HIS A 86 -4.66 -1.45 -11.44
C HIS A 86 -4.97 -0.07 -10.84
N ASP A 87 -5.86 -0.01 -9.85
CA ASP A 87 -6.35 1.24 -9.26
C ASP A 87 -5.29 1.96 -8.41
N VAL A 88 -4.37 1.21 -7.77
CA VAL A 88 -3.21 1.77 -7.05
C VAL A 88 -2.37 2.71 -7.94
N LYS A 89 -2.27 2.43 -9.25
CA LYS A 89 -1.57 3.32 -10.19
C LYS A 89 -2.29 4.66 -10.35
N GLY A 90 -3.63 4.64 -10.33
CA GLY A 90 -4.47 5.84 -10.49
C GLY A 90 -4.35 6.81 -9.31
N ILE A 91 -3.95 6.33 -8.14
CA ILE A 91 -3.89 7.13 -6.91
C ILE A 91 -2.44 7.48 -6.48
N ALA A 92 -1.45 7.28 -7.36
CA ALA A 92 -0.02 7.38 -7.07
C ALA A 92 0.47 8.75 -6.52
N ARG A 93 -0.33 9.82 -6.67
CA ARG A 93 0.06 11.20 -6.36
C ARG A 93 -0.68 11.83 -5.18
N ALA A 94 -1.43 11.04 -4.40
CA ALA A 94 -2.28 11.55 -3.32
C ALA A 94 -1.55 12.51 -2.36
N TYR A 95 -0.32 12.19 -1.94
CA TYR A 95 0.44 13.03 -1.02
C TYR A 95 0.94 14.34 -1.64
N GLU A 96 1.21 14.35 -2.95
CA GLU A 96 1.59 15.58 -3.66
C GLU A 96 0.45 16.60 -3.65
N HIS A 97 -0.80 16.13 -3.70
CA HIS A 97 -2.00 16.98 -3.74
C HIS A 97 -2.38 17.60 -2.39
N VAL A 98 -1.76 17.17 -1.29
CA VAL A 98 -2.02 17.75 0.05
C VAL A 98 -1.28 19.07 0.25
N ILE A 99 -0.31 19.38 -0.63
CA ILE A 99 0.48 20.61 -0.56
C ILE A 99 -0.11 21.68 -1.46
N ALA A 100 -0.38 22.86 -0.90
CA ALA A 100 -0.67 24.07 -1.65
C ALA A 100 0.63 24.69 -2.23
N GLU A 101 0.51 25.57 -3.23
CA GLU A 101 1.65 26.20 -3.91
C GLU A 101 2.66 26.88 -2.98
N ASN A 102 2.20 27.44 -1.85
CA ASN A 102 3.04 28.09 -0.85
C ASN A 102 3.73 27.10 0.15
N GLY A 103 3.64 25.79 -0.14
CA GLY A 103 4.18 24.71 0.68
C GLY A 103 3.36 24.39 1.94
N SER A 104 2.17 24.97 2.15
CA SER A 104 1.30 24.60 3.27
C SER A 104 0.65 23.25 3.02
N VAL A 105 0.53 22.47 4.10
CA VAL A 105 -0.06 21.14 4.09
C VAL A 105 -1.42 21.18 4.77
N ASP A 106 -2.46 20.63 4.12
CA ASP A 106 -3.72 20.33 4.80
C ASP A 106 -3.51 19.14 5.75
N LYS A 107 -3.28 19.45 7.03
CA LYS A 107 -2.96 18.44 8.06
C LYS A 107 -4.08 17.42 8.28
N ALA A 108 -5.34 17.83 8.10
CA ALA A 108 -6.47 16.93 8.30
C ALA A 108 -6.52 15.89 7.18
N ILE A 109 -6.30 16.34 5.94
CA ILE A 109 -6.23 15.44 4.79
C ILE A 109 -4.97 14.57 4.84
N LEU A 110 -3.83 15.13 5.25
CA LEU A 110 -2.61 14.35 5.44
C LEU A 110 -2.81 13.22 6.46
N ALA A 111 -3.41 13.53 7.62
CA ALA A 111 -3.68 12.54 8.65
C ALA A 111 -4.63 11.45 8.17
N ALA A 112 -5.68 11.82 7.42
CA ALA A 112 -6.61 10.86 6.84
C ALA A 112 -5.91 9.92 5.83
N LEU A 113 -5.06 10.44 4.94
CA LEU A 113 -4.28 9.61 4.02
C LEU A 113 -3.36 8.63 4.75
N ILE A 114 -2.68 9.10 5.80
CA ILE A 114 -1.79 8.24 6.60
C ILE A 114 -2.58 7.10 7.25
N ASN A 115 -3.77 7.39 7.81
CA ASN A 115 -4.60 6.36 8.43
C ASN A 115 -5.05 5.31 7.42
N ILE A 116 -5.56 5.73 6.26
CA ILE A 116 -5.96 4.82 5.17
C ILE A 116 -4.78 3.96 4.71
N ASP A 117 -3.59 4.56 4.51
CA ASP A 117 -2.42 3.81 4.05
C ASP A 117 -1.89 2.84 5.12
N ASN A 118 -2.03 3.16 6.41
CA ASN A 118 -1.69 2.26 7.52
C ASN A 118 -2.65 1.07 7.59
N GLU A 119 -3.96 1.30 7.48
CA GLU A 119 -4.98 0.25 7.45
C GLU A 119 -4.81 -0.67 6.25
N MET A 120 -4.65 -0.09 5.06
CA MET A 120 -4.33 -0.83 3.83
C MET A 120 -3.06 -1.68 3.98
N THR A 121 -2.00 -1.13 4.57
CA THR A 121 -0.74 -1.85 4.81
C THR A 121 -0.93 -3.01 5.79
N SER A 122 -1.71 -2.82 6.84
CA SER A 122 -2.06 -3.87 7.81
C SER A 122 -2.81 -5.01 7.12
N ASN A 123 -3.84 -4.68 6.34
CA ASN A 123 -4.65 -5.66 5.62
C ASN A 123 -3.83 -6.42 4.55
N LEU A 124 -2.93 -5.74 3.83
CA LEU A 124 -2.01 -6.39 2.90
C LEU A 124 -1.06 -7.35 3.60
N LYS A 125 -0.55 -7.00 4.78
CA LYS A 125 0.33 -7.86 5.56
C LYS A 125 -0.42 -9.10 6.07
N LEU A 126 -1.65 -8.93 6.57
CA LEU A 126 -2.51 -10.04 6.97
C LEU A 126 -2.80 -10.96 5.79
N LEU A 127 -3.17 -10.39 4.64
CA LEU A 127 -3.44 -11.15 3.42
C LEU A 127 -2.22 -11.96 2.98
N ASN A 128 -1.03 -11.36 2.94
CA ASN A 128 0.21 -12.06 2.63
C ASN A 128 0.50 -13.20 3.61
N ASN A 129 0.25 -13.00 4.91
CA ASN A 129 0.43 -14.05 5.91
C ASN A 129 -0.55 -15.22 5.70
N HIS A 130 -1.82 -14.94 5.41
CA HIS A 130 -2.82 -15.97 5.11
C HIS A 130 -2.47 -16.75 3.85
N ILE A 131 -2.05 -16.07 2.79
CA ILE A 131 -1.59 -16.72 1.55
C ILE A 131 -0.38 -17.62 1.84
N ALA A 132 0.59 -17.13 2.61
CA ALA A 132 1.76 -17.91 2.99
C ALA A 132 1.42 -19.14 3.86
N SER A 133 0.43 -19.05 4.75
CA SER A 133 0.02 -20.18 5.59
C SER A 133 -0.74 -21.26 4.82
N ILE A 134 -1.49 -20.89 3.78
CA ILE A 134 -2.25 -21.81 2.93
C ILE A 134 -1.34 -22.53 1.92
N LYS A 135 -0.18 -21.93 1.60
CA LYS A 135 0.73 -22.45 0.58
C LYS A 135 1.22 -23.85 0.96
N GLY A 136 0.81 -24.85 0.16
CA GLY A 136 1.16 -26.25 0.36
C GLY A 136 0.20 -27.03 1.27
N THR A 137 -0.91 -26.43 1.68
CA THR A 137 -2.00 -27.09 2.41
C THR A 137 -3.27 -27.12 1.57
N GLU A 138 -4.22 -28.00 1.93
CA GLU A 138 -5.56 -27.96 1.36
C GLU A 138 -6.29 -26.73 1.90
N ILE A 139 -6.83 -25.92 0.98
CA ILE A 139 -7.56 -24.71 1.36
C ILE A 139 -9.00 -25.05 1.77
N ASN A 140 -9.48 -24.43 2.85
CA ASN A 140 -10.84 -24.59 3.34
C ASN A 140 -11.71 -23.34 3.15
N GLU A 141 -13.01 -23.47 3.41
CA GLU A 141 -13.98 -22.38 3.22
C GLU A 141 -13.69 -21.14 4.07
N ASN A 142 -13.19 -21.30 5.29
CA ASN A 142 -12.89 -20.17 6.17
C ASN A 142 -11.70 -19.37 5.65
N GLU A 143 -10.68 -20.06 5.12
CA GLU A 143 -9.53 -19.40 4.48
C GLU A 143 -9.95 -18.60 3.26
N ILE A 144 -10.83 -19.13 2.41
CA ILE A 144 -11.36 -18.41 1.25
C ILE A 144 -12.14 -17.15 1.68
N LYS A 145 -12.96 -17.26 2.73
CA LYS A 145 -13.70 -16.13 3.29
C LYS A 145 -12.76 -15.05 3.81
N GLU A 146 -11.71 -15.43 4.52
CA GLU A 146 -10.72 -14.50 5.05
C GLU A 146 -9.94 -13.79 3.94
N LEU A 147 -9.51 -14.53 2.91
CA LEU A 147 -8.86 -13.94 1.73
C LEU A 147 -9.77 -12.93 1.02
N SER A 148 -11.05 -13.30 0.85
CA SER A 148 -12.07 -12.44 0.23
C SER A 148 -12.35 -11.18 1.06
N PHE A 149 -12.46 -11.34 2.38
CA PHE A 149 -12.67 -10.23 3.32
C PHE A 149 -11.51 -9.24 3.26
N LEU A 150 -10.27 -9.71 3.41
CA LEU A 150 -9.08 -8.86 3.37
C LEU A 150 -8.92 -8.16 2.01
N ALA A 151 -9.20 -8.84 0.90
CA ALA A 151 -9.20 -8.22 -0.43
C ALA A 151 -10.26 -7.11 -0.53
N GLY A 152 -11.45 -7.33 0.02
CA GLY A 152 -12.53 -6.34 0.09
C GLY A 152 -12.15 -5.10 0.93
N GLU A 153 -11.53 -5.31 2.10
CA GLU A 153 -11.06 -4.21 2.95
C GLU A 153 -9.97 -3.37 2.26
N ILE A 154 -9.06 -4.02 1.52
CA ILE A 154 -8.05 -3.30 0.72
C ILE A 154 -8.73 -2.48 -0.38
N GLU A 155 -9.74 -3.04 -1.06
CA GLU A 155 -10.49 -2.31 -2.08
C GLU A 155 -11.20 -1.09 -1.51
N LEU A 156 -11.81 -1.22 -0.32
CA LEU A 156 -12.48 -0.12 0.38
C LEU A 156 -11.49 1.02 0.67
N ASN A 157 -10.33 0.69 1.24
CA ASN A 157 -9.26 1.66 1.52
C ASN A 157 -8.81 2.41 0.25
N ILE A 158 -8.69 1.72 -0.88
CA ILE A 158 -8.35 2.34 -2.17
C ILE A 158 -9.43 3.31 -2.64
N LYS A 159 -10.70 2.94 -2.50
CA LYS A 159 -11.84 3.80 -2.85
C LYS A 159 -11.86 5.05 -1.98
N GLU A 160 -11.75 4.90 -0.66
CA GLU A 160 -11.70 6.02 0.29
C GLU A 160 -10.53 6.96 0.00
N ARG A 161 -9.36 6.40 -0.30
CA ARG A 161 -8.19 7.17 -0.73
C ARG A 161 -8.47 7.97 -2.00
N GLY A 162 -9.14 7.37 -2.98
CA GLY A 162 -9.55 8.03 -4.22
C GLY A 162 -10.57 9.16 -4.00
N GLU A 163 -11.54 8.97 -3.11
CA GLU A 163 -12.50 10.02 -2.74
C GLU A 163 -11.84 11.21 -2.06
N LEU A 164 -10.82 10.96 -1.24
CA LEU A 164 -10.06 12.02 -0.59
C LEU A 164 -9.28 12.87 -1.61
N ILE A 165 -8.72 12.25 -2.65
CA ILE A 165 -8.06 12.95 -3.76
C ILE A 165 -9.07 13.79 -4.54
N LYS A 166 -10.25 13.26 -4.88
CA LYS A 166 -11.31 14.03 -5.55
C LYS A 166 -11.75 15.24 -4.74
N LYS A 167 -11.80 15.12 -3.41
CA LYS A 167 -12.10 16.26 -2.52
C LYS A 167 -11.02 17.36 -2.60
N LEU A 168 -9.75 17.00 -2.79
CA LEU A 168 -8.65 17.96 -3.01
C LEU A 168 -8.78 18.66 -4.37
N GLU A 169 -9.10 17.90 -5.43
CA GLU A 169 -9.36 18.44 -6.78
C GLU A 169 -10.46 19.50 -6.76
N LEU A 170 -11.59 19.19 -6.12
CA LEU A 170 -12.74 20.09 -6.02
C LEU A 170 -12.47 21.37 -5.21
N LYS A 171 -11.46 21.37 -4.34
CA LYS A 171 -11.04 22.56 -3.58
C LYS A 171 -10.17 23.53 -4.40
N GLY A 172 -9.89 23.24 -5.67
CA GLY A 172 -9.02 24.07 -6.52
C GLY A 172 -7.55 24.04 -6.07
N GLN A 173 -7.14 22.95 -5.42
CA GLN A 173 -5.74 22.70 -5.03
C GLN A 173 -4.97 21.93 -6.12
N LEU A 174 -5.59 21.80 -7.30
CA LEU A 174 -5.09 21.13 -8.51
C LEU A 174 -5.43 21.94 -9.77
#